data_AF-A0A0E0ET73-F1
#
_entry.id   AF-A0A0E0ET73-F1
#
_cell.length_a   1.000
_cell.length_b   1.000
_cell.length_c   1.000
_cell.angle_alpha   90.00
_cell.angle_beta   90.00
_cell.angle_gamma   90.00
#
_symmetry.space_group_name_H-M   'P 1'
#
loop_
_entity.id
_entity.type
_entity.pdbx_description
1 polymer ?
#
loop_
_entity_poly.entity_id
_entity_poly.type
_entity_poly.pdbx_seq_one_letter_code
_entity_poly.pdbx_strand_id
1 'polypeptide(L)'
;METTTERRRLFATEKVGGRAVYRVQAATVAAGILLVLYYRATRVPAAGEGRAAWLGMAAAELWFAAYWVITQSVRWCPVRRRTFKNRLAERYEENLPGVDIYVCTADPYAEPPSLVISTILSVMAYNYPSEKISVYLSDDGGSILTFYGLWEASMFAKKWLPFCRRYNIEPRSPAAYFSESEGHHNLTCMKK
;
A
#
# COMPACT_ATOMS: atom_id res chain seq x y z
N MET A 1 44.50 4.78 -11.87
CA MET A 1 43.98 3.79 -12.83
C MET A 1 42.68 3.26 -12.22
N GLU A 2 41.57 3.81 -12.70
CA GLU A 2 40.21 3.65 -12.17
C GLU A 2 39.73 2.20 -12.32
N THR A 3 39.70 1.44 -11.24
CA THR A 3 38.90 0.21 -11.19
C THR A 3 37.49 0.59 -10.77
N THR A 4 36.68 0.90 -11.77
CA THR A 4 35.23 0.68 -11.81
C THR A 4 34.65 0.09 -10.52
N THR A 5 34.16 0.96 -9.63
CA THR A 5 33.17 0.55 -8.64
C THR A 5 31.96 0.05 -9.42
N GLU A 6 31.94 -1.26 -9.70
CA GLU A 6 30.84 -2.03 -10.26
C GLU A 6 29.53 -1.41 -9.78
N ARG A 7 28.75 -0.81 -10.70
CA ARG A 7 27.54 -0.04 -10.37
C ARG A 7 26.48 -0.99 -9.83
N ARG A 8 26.60 -1.40 -8.57
CA ARG A 8 25.76 -2.40 -7.90
C ARG A 8 24.28 -2.05 -8.08
N ARG A 9 23.44 -3.04 -8.40
CA ARG A 9 22.00 -2.77 -8.61
C ARG A 9 21.35 -2.24 -7.33
N LEU A 10 20.57 -1.17 -7.45
CA LEU A 10 19.77 -0.59 -6.35
C LEU A 10 18.50 -1.41 -6.07
N PHE A 11 18.05 -2.16 -7.09
CA PHE A 11 16.88 -3.01 -7.05
C PHE A 11 17.26 -4.43 -7.48
N ALA A 12 16.72 -5.42 -6.78
CA ALA A 12 16.74 -6.82 -7.22
C ALA A 12 15.32 -7.30 -7.48
N THR A 13 15.14 -8.01 -8.59
CA THR A 13 13.89 -8.66 -8.93
C THR A 13 13.97 -10.10 -8.47
N GLU A 14 13.24 -10.43 -7.42
CA GLU A 14 13.17 -11.77 -6.85
C GLU A 14 11.95 -12.51 -7.40
N LYS A 15 12.16 -13.76 -7.84
CA LYS A 15 11.06 -14.65 -8.19
C LYS A 15 10.46 -15.18 -6.89
N VAL A 16 9.19 -14.88 -6.66
CA VAL A 16 8.45 -15.43 -5.51
C VAL A 16 8.29 -16.95 -5.70
N GLY A 17 8.55 -17.72 -4.63
CA GLY A 17 8.30 -19.16 -4.58
C GLY A 17 6.80 -19.51 -4.65
N GLY A 18 6.46 -20.79 -4.73
CA GLY A 18 5.05 -21.23 -4.73
C GLY A 18 4.30 -21.11 -6.07
N ARG A 19 4.97 -20.70 -7.16
CA ARG A 19 4.38 -20.61 -8.50
C ARG A 19 3.83 -21.93 -9.02
N ALA A 20 4.51 -23.05 -8.71
CA ALA A 20 4.05 -24.37 -9.10
C ALA A 20 2.72 -24.72 -8.41
N VAL A 21 2.62 -24.47 -7.10
CA VAL A 21 1.39 -24.68 -6.32
C VAL A 21 0.24 -23.83 -6.87
N TYR A 22 0.50 -22.54 -7.14
CA TYR A 22 -0.50 -21.66 -7.76
C TYR A 22 -0.95 -22.16 -9.14
N ARG A 23 -0.02 -22.61 -10.00
CA ARG A 23 -0.35 -23.14 -11.33
C ARG A 23 -1.19 -24.41 -11.26
N VAL A 24 -0.90 -25.30 -10.31
CA VAL A 24 -1.71 -26.50 -10.07
C VAL A 24 -3.12 -26.10 -9.63
N GLN A 25 -3.24 -25.19 -8.66
CA GLN A 25 -4.55 -24.68 -8.24
C GLN A 25 -5.30 -23.97 -9.38
N ALA A 26 -4.62 -23.19 -10.20
CA ALA A 26 -5.24 -22.55 -11.36
C ALA A 26 -5.73 -23.57 -12.39
N ALA A 27 -4.97 -24.65 -12.62
CA ALA A 27 -5.38 -25.73 -13.52
C ALA A 27 -6.61 -26.49 -13.00
N THR A 28 -6.70 -26.76 -11.70
CA THR A 28 -7.90 -27.42 -11.14
C THR A 28 -9.15 -26.55 -11.25
N VAL A 29 -9.01 -25.25 -11.02
CA VAL A 29 -10.12 -24.30 -11.20
C VAL A 29 -10.51 -24.18 -12.67
N ALA A 30 -9.55 -24.12 -13.59
CA ALA A 30 -9.81 -24.12 -15.04
C ALA A 30 -10.60 -25.37 -15.47
N ALA A 31 -10.19 -26.55 -14.98
CA ALA A 31 -10.91 -27.79 -15.25
C ALA A 31 -12.35 -27.74 -14.72
N GLY A 32 -12.56 -27.21 -13.52
CA GLY A 32 -13.90 -27.01 -12.96
C GLY A 32 -14.78 -26.09 -13.81
N ILE A 33 -14.24 -24.97 -14.28
CA ILE A 33 -14.94 -24.04 -15.18
C ILE A 33 -15.32 -24.75 -16.50
N LEU A 34 -14.39 -25.49 -17.10
CA LEU A 34 -14.65 -26.22 -18.34
C LEU A 34 -15.73 -27.29 -18.16
N LEU A 35 -15.75 -28.01 -17.03
CA LEU A 35 -16.80 -28.99 -16.72
C LEU A 35 -18.17 -28.33 -16.57
N VAL A 36 -18.26 -27.18 -15.91
CA VAL A 36 -19.52 -26.43 -15.76
C VAL A 36 -20.01 -25.94 -17.13
N LEU A 37 -19.13 -25.36 -17.95
CA LEU A 37 -19.48 -24.91 -19.29
C LEU A 37 -19.90 -26.08 -20.20
N TYR A 38 -19.23 -27.23 -20.10
CA TYR A 38 -19.60 -28.45 -20.82
C TYR A 38 -20.97 -28.98 -20.37
N TYR A 39 -21.22 -29.00 -19.06
CA TYR A 39 -22.52 -29.39 -18.50
C TYR A 39 -23.64 -28.48 -19.04
N ARG A 40 -23.42 -27.17 -19.09
CA ARG A 40 -24.36 -26.23 -19.71
C ARG A 40 -24.51 -26.51 -21.21
N ALA A 41 -23.44 -26.67 -21.96
CA ALA A 41 -23.54 -26.92 -23.40
C ALA A 41 -24.32 -28.20 -23.75
N THR A 42 -24.24 -29.24 -22.92
CA THR A 42 -24.87 -30.55 -23.19
C THR A 42 -26.26 -30.72 -22.60
N ARG A 43 -26.62 -29.99 -21.54
CA ARG A 43 -27.92 -30.12 -20.85
C ARG A 43 -28.81 -28.90 -21.07
N VAL A 44 -28.96 -28.50 -22.33
CA VAL A 44 -29.87 -27.41 -22.71
C VAL A 44 -31.32 -27.89 -22.57
N PRO A 45 -32.16 -27.23 -21.75
CA PRO A 45 -33.56 -27.62 -21.61
C PRO A 45 -34.32 -27.38 -22.92
N ALA A 46 -35.33 -28.22 -23.18
CA ALA A 46 -36.27 -28.03 -24.28
C ALA A 46 -36.99 -26.68 -24.18
N ALA A 47 -37.58 -26.20 -25.28
CA ALA A 47 -38.32 -24.95 -25.28
C ALA A 47 -39.49 -25.01 -24.28
N GLY A 48 -39.51 -24.10 -23.29
CA GLY A 48 -40.51 -24.06 -22.23
C GLY A 48 -40.16 -23.08 -21.10
N GLU A 49 -41.01 -23.05 -20.07
CA GLU A 49 -40.80 -22.26 -18.85
C GLU A 49 -39.50 -22.73 -18.14
N GLY A 50 -38.53 -21.83 -18.01
CA GLY A 50 -37.21 -22.11 -17.42
C GLY A 50 -36.02 -22.02 -18.38
N ARG A 51 -36.23 -22.00 -19.71
CA ARG A 51 -35.14 -21.83 -20.69
C ARG A 51 -34.47 -20.46 -20.58
N ALA A 52 -35.24 -19.41 -20.33
CA ALA A 52 -34.71 -18.05 -20.15
C ALA A 52 -33.82 -17.95 -18.89
N ALA A 53 -34.27 -18.51 -17.76
CA ALA A 53 -33.47 -18.56 -16.53
C ALA A 53 -32.18 -19.38 -16.72
N TRP A 54 -32.28 -20.49 -17.46
CA TRP A 54 -31.12 -21.30 -17.81
C TRP A 54 -30.10 -20.54 -18.68
N LEU A 55 -30.56 -19.81 -19.70
CA LEU A 55 -29.71 -18.98 -20.55
C LEU A 55 -29.07 -17.82 -19.77
N GLY A 56 -29.83 -17.18 -18.87
CA GLY A 56 -29.31 -16.13 -17.99
C GLY A 56 -28.20 -16.66 -17.07
N MET A 57 -28.40 -17.81 -16.45
CA MET A 57 -27.35 -18.46 -15.64
C MET A 57 -26.13 -18.84 -16.48
N ALA A 58 -26.31 -19.40 -17.68
CA ALA A 58 -25.21 -19.75 -18.57
C ALA A 58 -24.42 -18.51 -19.01
N ALA A 59 -25.09 -17.39 -19.27
CA ALA A 59 -24.44 -16.12 -19.60
C ALA A 59 -23.63 -15.56 -18.40
N ALA A 60 -24.17 -15.64 -17.19
CA ALA A 60 -23.46 -15.24 -15.98
C ALA A 60 -22.21 -16.11 -15.72
N GLU A 61 -22.33 -17.44 -15.88
CA GLU A 61 -21.21 -18.38 -15.75
C GLU A 61 -20.11 -18.11 -16.80
N LEU A 62 -20.49 -17.80 -18.05
CA LEU A 62 -19.54 -17.43 -19.10
C LEU A 62 -18.83 -16.11 -18.75
N TRP A 63 -19.56 -15.13 -18.22
CA TRP A 63 -18.97 -13.86 -17.76
C TRP A 63 -17.97 -14.08 -16.61
N PHE A 64 -18.32 -14.88 -15.61
CA PHE A 64 -17.41 -15.21 -14.52
C PHE A 64 -16.20 -16.01 -14.99
N ALA A 65 -16.36 -16.93 -15.96
CA ALA A 65 -15.25 -17.65 -16.58
C ALA A 65 -14.30 -16.69 -17.31
N ALA A 66 -14.84 -15.76 -18.11
CA ALA A 66 -14.05 -14.74 -18.80
C ALA A 66 -13.31 -13.83 -17.80
N TYR A 67 -14.00 -13.35 -16.76
CA TYR A 67 -13.38 -12.58 -15.68
C TYR A 67 -12.26 -13.37 -15.01
N TRP A 68 -12.47 -14.65 -14.69
CA TRP A 68 -11.46 -15.51 -14.09
C TRP A 68 -10.21 -15.61 -14.96
N VAL A 69 -10.36 -15.85 -16.28
CA VAL A 69 -9.23 -15.90 -17.23
C VAL A 69 -8.44 -14.59 -17.22
N ILE A 70 -9.12 -13.44 -17.23
CA ILE A 70 -8.46 -12.12 -17.17
C ILE A 70 -7.67 -12.00 -15.86
N THR A 71 -8.25 -12.40 -14.72
CA THR A 71 -7.55 -12.32 -13.43
C THR A 71 -6.32 -13.24 -13.33
N GLN A 72 -6.27 -14.35 -14.09
CA GLN A 72 -5.09 -15.22 -14.12
C GLN A 72 -3.87 -14.52 -14.72
N SER A 73 -4.06 -13.60 -15.68
CA SER A 73 -2.96 -12.89 -16.33
C SER A 73 -2.09 -12.12 -15.33
N VAL A 74 -2.70 -11.44 -14.36
CA VAL A 74 -2.01 -10.65 -13.32
C VAL A 74 -1.30 -11.55 -12.30
N ARG A 75 -1.81 -12.76 -12.07
CA ARG A 75 -1.33 -13.69 -11.04
C ARG A 75 -0.32 -14.73 -11.55
N TRP A 76 -0.15 -14.84 -12.87
CA TRP A 76 0.70 -15.88 -13.47
C TRP A 76 2.19 -15.76 -13.13
N CYS A 77 2.67 -14.52 -13.00
CA CYS A 77 4.08 -14.21 -12.77
C CYS A 77 4.24 -13.13 -11.70
N PRO A 78 4.01 -13.44 -10.41
CA PRO A 78 4.23 -12.49 -9.34
C PRO A 78 5.72 -12.14 -9.26
N VAL A 79 6.02 -10.85 -9.25
CA VAL A 79 7.37 -10.29 -9.18
C VAL A 79 7.53 -9.51 -7.89
N ARG A 80 8.52 -9.87 -7.08
CA ARG A 80 8.91 -9.10 -5.89
C ARG A 80 10.12 -8.25 -6.22
N ARG A 81 10.07 -6.96 -5.88
CA ARG A 81 11.21 -6.05 -6.00
C ARG A 81 11.79 -5.78 -4.61
N ARG A 82 13.07 -6.06 -4.42
CA ARG A 82 13.83 -5.75 -3.22
C ARG A 82 14.65 -4.50 -3.44
N THR A 83 14.60 -3.57 -2.49
CA THR A 83 15.33 -2.30 -2.52
C THR A 83 16.57 -2.37 -1.62
N PHE A 84 17.68 -1.75 -2.05
CA PHE A 84 18.92 -1.69 -1.27
C PHE A 84 19.26 -0.24 -0.90
N LYS A 85 18.72 0.23 0.23
CA LYS A 85 18.92 1.61 0.72
C LYS A 85 20.40 1.94 0.96
N ASN A 86 21.17 1.01 1.50
CA ASN A 86 22.60 1.23 1.77
C ASN A 86 23.40 1.52 0.50
N ARG A 87 23.08 0.83 -0.61
CA ARG A 87 23.73 1.07 -1.91
C ARG A 87 23.30 2.40 -2.54
N LEU A 88 22.10 2.87 -2.21
CA LEU A 88 21.63 4.18 -2.63
C LEU A 88 22.41 5.28 -1.88
N ALA A 89 22.52 5.15 -0.56
CA ALA A 89 23.27 6.07 0.29
C ALA A 89 24.77 6.12 -0.10
N GLU A 90 25.40 4.97 -0.34
CA GLU A 90 26.80 4.89 -0.78
C GLU A 90 27.03 5.52 -2.16
N ARG A 91 26.04 5.48 -3.06
CA ARG A 91 26.19 6.01 -4.42
C ARG A 91 25.95 7.49 -4.54
N TYR A 92 24.91 7.98 -3.89
CA TYR A 92 24.43 9.35 -4.07
C TYR A 92 24.70 10.23 -2.86
N GLU A 93 24.98 9.66 -1.69
CA GLU A 93 25.17 10.39 -0.44
C GLU A 93 24.04 11.43 -0.25
N GLU A 94 24.36 12.72 -0.37
CA GLU A 94 23.41 13.82 -0.25
C GLU A 94 22.84 14.30 -1.60
N ASN A 95 23.35 13.82 -2.74
CA ASN A 95 22.88 14.12 -4.11
C ASN A 95 21.59 13.37 -4.48
N LEU A 96 20.59 13.44 -3.61
CA LEU A 96 19.24 12.93 -3.84
C LEU A 96 18.38 13.97 -4.59
N PRO A 97 17.32 13.56 -5.32
CA PRO A 97 16.40 14.50 -5.97
C PRO A 97 15.51 15.25 -4.96
N GLY A 98 14.93 16.37 -5.37
CA GLY A 98 13.82 16.97 -4.63
C GLY A 98 12.58 16.06 -4.65
N VAL A 99 11.85 16.00 -3.54
CA VAL A 99 10.63 15.20 -3.37
C VAL A 99 9.55 16.09 -2.78
N ASP A 100 8.46 16.24 -3.53
CA ASP A 100 7.27 16.94 -3.08
C ASP A 100 6.21 15.92 -2.68
N ILE A 101 5.65 16.09 -1.48
CA ILE A 101 4.65 15.19 -0.92
C ILE A 101 3.36 15.97 -0.73
N TYR A 102 2.31 15.52 -1.41
CA TYR A 102 0.97 16.08 -1.29
C TYR A 102 0.15 15.24 -0.32
N VAL A 103 -0.40 15.90 0.69
CA VAL A 103 -1.39 15.36 1.61
C VAL A 103 -2.71 16.04 1.24
N CYS A 104 -3.73 15.26 0.91
CA CYS A 104 -5.06 15.79 0.60
C CYS A 104 -6.02 15.38 1.70
N THR A 105 -6.89 16.30 2.10
CA THR A 105 -8.00 16.04 3.01
C THR A 105 -9.26 16.72 2.49
N ALA A 106 -10.42 16.12 2.75
CA ALA A 106 -11.69 16.60 2.19
C ALA A 106 -12.76 16.94 3.24
N ASP A 107 -12.72 16.30 4.41
CA ASP A 107 -13.74 16.51 5.45
C ASP A 107 -13.11 16.40 6.85
N PRO A 108 -13.11 17.48 7.66
CA PRO A 108 -12.55 17.46 9.01
C PRO A 108 -13.28 16.53 9.99
N TYR A 109 -14.48 16.03 9.67
CA TYR A 109 -15.18 15.07 10.51
C TYR A 109 -14.79 13.63 10.20
N ALA A 110 -14.75 13.27 8.91
CA ALA A 110 -14.24 11.96 8.47
C ALA A 110 -12.72 11.83 8.68
N GLU A 111 -11.97 12.92 8.51
CA GLU A 111 -10.52 13.01 8.64
C GLU A 111 -10.15 14.09 9.67
N PRO A 112 -10.21 13.78 10.98
CA PRO A 112 -9.94 14.75 12.03
C PRO A 112 -8.61 15.47 11.84
N PRO A 113 -8.53 16.81 12.09
CA PRO A 113 -7.28 17.55 11.93
C PRO A 113 -6.08 16.95 12.69
N SER A 114 -6.32 16.33 13.85
CA SER A 114 -5.26 15.63 14.62
C SER A 114 -4.62 14.47 13.85
N LEU A 115 -5.39 13.73 13.06
CA LEU A 115 -4.91 12.66 12.18
C LEU A 115 -4.08 13.25 11.03
N VAL A 116 -4.60 14.29 10.39
CA VAL A 116 -3.94 14.98 9.27
C VAL A 116 -2.59 15.55 9.71
N ILE A 117 -2.55 16.26 10.84
CA ILE A 117 -1.33 16.80 11.46
C ILE A 117 -0.32 15.70 11.76
N SER A 118 -0.77 14.58 12.36
CA SER A 118 0.12 13.47 12.70
C SER A 118 0.77 12.87 11.44
N THR A 119 0.03 12.83 10.34
CA THR A 119 0.54 12.40 9.02
C THR A 119 1.57 13.38 8.48
N ILE A 120 1.28 14.68 8.51
CA ILE A 120 2.22 15.74 8.06
C ILE A 120 3.52 15.69 8.87
N LEU A 121 3.43 15.60 10.20
CA LEU A 121 4.60 15.52 11.08
C LEU A 121 5.42 14.26 10.85
N SER A 122 4.76 13.12 10.59
CA SER A 122 5.44 11.87 10.25
C SER A 122 6.25 12.01 8.96
N VAL A 123 5.67 12.63 7.93
CA VAL A 123 6.31 12.87 6.64
C VAL A 123 7.49 13.85 6.78
N MET A 124 7.29 14.96 7.49
CA MET A 124 8.36 15.93 7.74
C MET A 124 9.54 15.34 8.55
N ALA A 125 9.29 14.28 9.32
CA ALA A 125 10.29 13.56 10.10
C ALA A 125 11.03 12.46 9.31
N TYR A 126 10.78 12.31 8.00
CA TYR A 126 11.48 11.33 7.17
C TYR A 126 12.99 11.54 7.21
N ASN A 127 13.72 10.42 7.08
CA ASN A 127 15.18 10.43 6.96
C ASN A 127 15.56 10.83 5.53
N TYR A 128 15.39 12.11 5.21
CA TYR A 128 15.70 12.75 3.94
C TYR A 128 16.28 14.15 4.19
N PRO A 129 17.16 14.68 3.31
CA PRO A 129 17.65 16.05 3.45
C PRO A 129 16.50 17.05 3.50
N SER A 130 16.47 17.92 4.52
CA SER A 130 15.35 18.85 4.75
C SER A 130 15.19 19.86 3.63
N GLU A 131 16.25 20.19 2.92
CA GLU A 131 16.23 21.11 1.78
C GLU A 131 15.63 20.47 0.52
N LYS A 132 15.38 19.16 0.54
CA LYS A 132 14.93 18.38 -0.61
C LYS A 132 13.57 17.74 -0.41
N ILE A 133 12.93 17.94 0.74
CA ILE A 133 11.59 17.45 1.03
C ILE A 133 10.65 18.63 1.24
N SER A 134 9.64 18.73 0.39
CA SER A 134 8.57 19.71 0.53
C SER A 134 7.27 18.98 0.82
N VAL A 135 6.48 19.48 1.77
CA VAL A 135 5.19 18.89 2.14
C VAL A 135 4.10 19.92 1.89
N TYR A 136 3.10 19.54 1.11
CA TYR A 136 1.95 20.36 0.74
C TYR A 136 0.67 19.73 1.29
N LEU A 137 -0.18 20.54 1.91
CA LEU A 137 -1.52 20.14 2.32
C LEU A 137 -2.55 20.80 1.39
N SER A 138 -3.37 19.98 0.74
CA SER A 138 -4.59 20.40 0.05
C SER A 138 -5.78 20.05 0.93
N ASP A 139 -6.57 21.06 1.30
CA ASP A 139 -7.82 20.86 2.04
C ASP A 139 -9.00 21.23 1.14
N ASP A 140 -9.62 20.22 0.55
CA ASP A 140 -10.78 20.37 -0.33
C ASP A 140 -12.04 20.77 0.47
N GLY A 141 -12.05 20.49 1.77
CA GLY A 141 -13.12 20.88 2.69
C GLY A 141 -13.02 22.34 3.15
N GLY A 142 -11.88 23.01 2.90
CA GLY A 142 -11.64 24.39 3.30
C GLY A 142 -11.87 24.65 4.78
N SER A 143 -11.57 23.66 5.62
CA SER A 143 -11.94 23.66 7.03
C SER A 143 -11.01 24.55 7.85
N ILE A 144 -11.61 25.49 8.58
CA ILE A 144 -10.87 26.32 9.53
C ILE A 144 -10.20 25.48 10.64
N LEU A 145 -10.76 24.32 10.98
CA LEU A 145 -10.19 23.41 11.97
C LEU A 145 -8.88 22.80 11.46
N THR A 146 -8.82 22.44 10.17
CA THR A 146 -7.61 21.93 9.53
C THR A 146 -6.54 23.01 9.51
N PHE A 147 -6.91 24.25 9.20
CA PHE A 147 -6.00 25.40 9.23
C PHE A 147 -5.39 25.63 10.62
N TYR A 148 -6.23 25.73 11.66
CA TYR A 148 -5.75 25.88 13.05
C TYR A 148 -4.93 24.69 13.50
N GLY A 149 -5.34 23.48 13.12
CA GLY A 149 -4.59 22.27 13.36
C GLY A 149 -3.17 22.35 12.79
N LEU A 150 -3.04 22.75 11.52
CA LEU A 150 -1.75 22.90 10.86
C LEU A 150 -0.90 24.00 11.50
N TRP A 151 -1.52 25.10 11.94
CA TRP A 151 -0.85 26.17 12.67
C TRP A 151 -0.20 25.65 13.96
N GLU A 152 -0.97 24.95 14.80
CA GLU A 152 -0.47 24.32 16.03
C GLU A 152 0.61 23.27 15.73
N ALA A 153 0.42 22.48 14.68
CA ALA A 153 1.39 21.51 14.21
C ALA A 153 2.73 22.14 13.85
N SER A 154 2.72 23.33 13.23
CA SER A 154 3.95 24.05 12.86
C SER A 154 4.79 24.44 14.09
N MET A 155 4.13 24.76 15.20
CA MET A 155 4.79 25.06 16.48
C MET A 155 5.32 23.78 17.12
N PHE A 156 4.52 22.71 17.11
CA PHE A 156 4.92 21.41 17.65
C PHE A 156 6.05 20.75 16.86
N ALA A 157 6.08 20.90 15.53
CA ALA A 157 7.11 20.37 14.63
C ALA A 157 8.52 20.80 15.05
N LYS A 158 8.68 22.05 15.55
CA LYS A 158 9.95 22.57 16.06
C LYS A 158 10.54 21.72 17.19
N LYS A 159 9.70 21.02 17.96
CA LYS A 159 10.12 20.11 19.04
C LYS A 159 10.16 18.66 18.57
N TRP A 160 9.15 18.23 17.80
CA TRP A 160 9.00 16.84 17.37
C TRP A 160 10.08 16.41 16.36
N LEU A 161 10.36 17.21 15.33
CA LEU A 161 11.28 16.81 14.27
C LEU A 161 12.72 16.61 14.77
N PRO A 162 13.30 17.50 15.61
CA PRO A 162 14.60 17.23 16.20
C PRO A 162 14.61 16.01 17.11
N PHE A 163 13.52 15.77 17.86
CA PHE A 163 13.36 14.58 18.69
C PHE A 163 13.40 13.30 17.84
N CYS A 164 12.60 13.22 16.77
CA CYS A 164 12.59 12.07 15.86
C CYS A 164 13.95 11.79 15.25
N ARG A 165 14.66 12.85 14.80
CA ARG A 165 15.98 12.70 14.16
C ARG A 165 17.05 12.28 15.16
N ARG A 166 17.05 12.85 16.36
CA ARG A 166 18.06 12.58 17.40
C ARG A 166 17.98 11.17 17.95
N TYR A 167 16.77 10.68 18.20
CA TYR A 167 16.55 9.36 18.78
C TYR A 167 16.22 8.28 17.75
N ASN A 168 16.13 8.65 16.47
CA ASN A 168 15.77 7.78 15.35
C ASN A 168 14.54 6.88 15.66
N ILE A 169 13.49 7.50 16.22
CA ILE A 169 12.29 6.77 16.66
C ILE A 169 11.49 6.25 15.47
N GLU A 170 10.85 5.09 15.66
CA GLU A 170 9.87 4.52 14.74
C GLU A 170 8.71 3.94 15.57
N PRO A 171 7.43 4.22 15.25
CA PRO A 171 6.93 5.07 14.16
C PRO A 171 7.15 6.58 14.39
N ARG A 172 7.23 7.35 13.29
CA ARG A 172 7.49 8.82 13.31
C ARG A 172 6.23 9.68 13.48
N SER A 173 5.05 9.07 13.36
CA SER A 173 3.77 9.73 13.64
C SER A 173 3.62 9.90 15.16
N PRO A 174 3.37 11.12 15.67
CA PRO A 174 3.17 11.34 17.11
C PRO A 174 2.04 10.47 17.67
N ALA A 175 0.88 10.44 16.99
CA ALA A 175 -0.27 9.64 17.45
C ALA A 175 0.04 8.13 17.50
N ALA A 176 0.76 7.61 16.50
CA ALA A 176 1.18 6.20 16.49
C ALA A 176 2.22 5.90 17.59
N TYR A 177 3.22 6.77 17.75
CA TYR A 177 4.28 6.59 18.74
C TYR A 177 3.73 6.57 20.18
N PHE A 178 2.83 7.49 20.52
CA PHE A 178 2.26 7.55 21.87
C PHE A 178 1.21 6.46 22.12
N SER A 179 0.46 6.02 21.11
CA SER A 179 -0.47 4.88 21.28
C SER A 179 0.23 3.54 21.51
N GLU A 180 1.42 3.32 20.93
CA GLU A 180 2.23 2.12 21.22
C GLU A 180 2.73 2.09 22.67
N SER A 181 3.02 3.26 23.26
CA SER A 181 3.48 3.35 24.64
C SER A 181 2.41 2.93 25.66
N GLU A 182 1.13 3.10 25.35
CA GLU A 182 0.01 2.61 26.19
C GLU A 182 -0.06 1.07 26.20
N GLY A 183 0.26 0.41 25.08
CA GLY A 183 0.32 -1.05 25.00
C GLY A 183 1.44 -1.67 25.83
N HIS A 184 2.60 -1.01 25.91
CA HIS A 184 3.72 -1.47 26.74
C HIS A 184 3.47 -1.24 28.24
N HIS A 185 2.82 -0.14 28.61
CA HIS A 185 2.48 0.14 30.01
C HIS A 185 1.45 -0.84 30.58
N ASN A 186 0.48 -1.30 29.77
CA ASN A 186 -0.53 -2.28 30.20
C ASN A 186 0.06 -3.68 30.48
N LEU A 187 1.14 -4.08 29.79
CA LEU A 187 1.84 -5.35 30.08
C LEU A 187 2.68 -5.28 31.37
N THR A 188 3.19 -4.10 31.74
CA THR A 188 3.90 -3.91 33.01
C THR A 188 2.97 -3.72 34.22
N CYS A 189 1.75 -3.21 34.01
CA CYS A 189 0.77 -3.01 35.08
C CYS A 189 0.08 -4.33 35.50
N MET A 190 -0.07 -5.30 34.61
CA MET A 190 -0.60 -6.64 34.94
C MET A 190 0.41 -7.58 35.64
N LYS A 191 1.63 -7.10 35.93
CA LYS A 191 2.68 -7.86 36.63
C LYS A 191 3.01 -7.28 38.03
N LYS A 192 2.05 -6.65 38.69
CA LYS A 192 2.15 -6.31 40.12
C LYS A 192 0.98 -6.89 40.90
#